data_AF-A0A536J4W6-F1
#
_entry.id   AF-A0A536J4W6-F1
#
_cell.length_a   1.000
_cell.length_b   1.000
_cell.length_c   1.000
_cell.angle_alpha   90.00
_cell.angle_beta   90.00
_cell.angle_gamma   90.00
#
_symmetry.space_group_name_H-M   'P 1'
#
loop_
_entity.id
_entity.type
_entity.pdbx_description
1 polymer ?
#
loop_
_entity_poly.entity_id
_entity_poly.type
_entity_poly.pdbx_seq_one_letter_code
_entity_poly.pdbx_strand_id
1 'polypeptide(L)'
;MRKLASFLMLTLDGYFEGESPWAIDWHNVDDEFNDFAIKQLDESDCLVFGRATYLGMAQYWPSAEALKDDPQVASRMNGAVKIVVSRTLEEPQPPWTNTRLIRDARELEALKNEGGKDVLVLGSSVLTTSLMEMNLLDELRIIVNPVLIGAGNSLSSSAGRRISLKLLSTREFRSGNVLLTYEPVPVKMGAR
;
A
#
# COMPACT_ATOMS: atom_id res chain seq x y z
N MET A 1 5.58 -6.56 -18.92
CA MET A 1 5.63 -5.39 -18.05
C MET A 1 5.11 -5.78 -16.69
N ARG A 2 5.81 -5.40 -15.64
CA ARG A 2 5.39 -5.60 -14.25
C ARG A 2 4.25 -4.61 -13.93
N LYS A 3 3.27 -5.01 -13.13
CA LYS A 3 2.25 -4.07 -12.64
C LYS A 3 2.79 -3.28 -11.45
N LEU A 4 2.41 -2.01 -11.36
CA LEU A 4 2.51 -1.21 -10.15
C LEU A 4 1.14 -1.19 -9.46
N ALA A 5 1.01 -1.99 -8.39
CA ALA A 5 -0.20 -2.11 -7.60
C ALA A 5 -0.06 -1.36 -6.27
N SER A 6 -1.18 -0.92 -5.70
CA SER A 6 -1.26 -0.43 -4.31
C SER A 6 -2.26 -1.23 -3.51
N PHE A 7 -1.94 -1.48 -2.25
CA PHE A 7 -2.83 -2.15 -1.30
C PHE A 7 -3.05 -1.28 -0.06
N LEU A 8 -4.33 -1.02 0.24
CA LEU A 8 -4.79 -0.24 1.38
C LEU A 8 -5.89 -1.00 2.14
N MET A 9 -5.94 -0.78 3.45
CA MET A 9 -7.09 -1.15 4.28
C MET A 9 -7.78 0.13 4.72
N LEU A 10 -9.10 0.16 4.58
CA LEU A 10 -9.95 1.29 4.95
C LEU A 10 -11.08 0.82 5.86
N THR A 11 -11.56 1.72 6.70
CA THR A 11 -12.87 1.61 7.34
C THR A 11 -13.99 1.84 6.31
N LEU A 12 -15.24 1.52 6.67
CA LEU A 12 -16.40 1.74 5.80
C LEU A 12 -16.64 3.23 5.51
N ASP A 13 -16.30 4.11 6.45
CA ASP A 13 -16.32 5.57 6.32
C ASP A 13 -15.04 6.17 5.71
N GLY A 14 -14.10 5.34 5.24
CA GLY A 14 -13.02 5.75 4.34
C GLY A 14 -11.71 6.21 5.01
N TYR A 15 -11.49 5.84 6.27
CA TYR A 15 -10.26 6.13 7.01
C TYR A 15 -9.25 5.00 6.88
N PHE A 16 -7.97 5.32 6.67
CA PHE A 16 -6.87 4.33 6.64
C PHE A 16 -6.15 4.19 7.98
N GLU A 17 -6.35 5.13 8.90
CA GLU A 17 -5.94 5.07 10.31
C GLU A 17 -6.81 6.05 11.12
N GLY A 18 -6.85 5.88 12.43
CA GLY A 18 -7.51 6.82 13.34
C GLY A 18 -6.77 8.17 13.46
N GLU A 19 -7.10 8.95 14.49
CA GLU A 19 -6.52 10.29 14.67
C GLU A 19 -5.03 10.27 15.05
N SER A 20 -4.55 9.17 15.62
CA SER A 20 -3.14 8.94 15.91
C SER A 20 -2.50 8.05 14.85
N PRO A 21 -1.23 8.29 14.48
CA PRO A 21 -0.50 7.42 13.56
C PRO A 21 -0.55 5.96 14.03
N TRP A 22 -0.87 5.05 13.12
CA TRP A 22 -1.01 3.61 13.43
C TRP A 22 -2.15 3.25 14.39
N ALA A 23 -3.14 4.13 14.59
CA ALA A 23 -4.41 3.75 15.23
C ALA A 23 -5.23 2.88 14.27
N ILE A 24 -4.85 1.60 14.20
CA ILE A 24 -5.38 0.58 13.28
C ILE A 24 -5.91 -0.66 14.02
N ASP A 25 -6.26 -0.52 15.30
CA ASP A 25 -6.81 -1.58 16.16
C ASP A 25 -8.15 -2.15 15.65
N TRP A 26 -8.82 -1.41 14.75
CA TRP A 26 -10.02 -1.83 14.05
C TRP A 26 -9.76 -2.75 12.84
N HIS A 27 -8.50 -2.98 12.46
CA HIS A 27 -8.16 -3.94 11.39
C HIS A 27 -8.69 -5.33 11.72
N ASN A 28 -9.58 -5.84 10.89
CA ASN A 28 -10.13 -7.18 11.04
C ASN A 28 -9.29 -8.18 10.22
N VAL A 29 -8.22 -8.69 10.83
CA VAL A 29 -7.26 -9.60 10.19
C VAL A 29 -7.36 -10.99 10.81
N ASP A 30 -7.76 -11.97 10.00
CA ASP A 30 -7.86 -13.38 10.36
C ASP A 30 -6.97 -14.25 9.46
N ASP A 31 -7.05 -15.57 9.61
CA ASP A 31 -6.26 -16.50 8.78
C ASP A 31 -6.53 -16.33 7.27
N GLU A 32 -7.77 -16.00 6.88
CA GLU A 32 -8.10 -15.80 5.46
C GLU A 32 -7.45 -14.53 4.89
N PHE A 33 -7.44 -13.47 5.69
CA PHE A 33 -6.69 -12.26 5.37
C PHE A 33 -5.19 -12.56 5.26
N ASN A 34 -4.63 -13.32 6.20
CA ASN A 34 -3.21 -13.64 6.21
C ASN A 34 -2.80 -14.46 4.99
N ASP A 35 -3.59 -15.47 4.60
CA ASP A 35 -3.37 -16.22 3.36
C ASP A 35 -3.38 -15.31 2.13
N PHE A 36 -4.30 -14.34 2.10
CA PHE A 36 -4.34 -13.33 1.04
C PHE A 36 -3.10 -12.42 1.06
N ALA A 37 -2.69 -11.93 2.22
CA ALA A 37 -1.52 -11.06 2.38
C ALA A 37 -0.23 -11.77 1.94
N ILE A 38 -0.06 -13.03 2.35
CA ILE A 38 1.05 -13.89 1.94
C ILE A 38 1.06 -14.06 0.41
N LYS A 39 -0.08 -14.40 -0.20
CA LYS A 39 -0.18 -14.56 -1.65
C LYS A 39 0.20 -13.26 -2.39
N GLN A 40 -0.30 -12.12 -1.92
CA GLN A 40 0.00 -10.82 -2.50
C GLN A 40 1.50 -10.48 -2.41
N LEU A 41 2.15 -10.82 -1.30
CA LEU A 41 3.59 -10.70 -1.14
C LEU A 41 4.38 -11.70 -1.99
N ASP A 42 3.85 -12.91 -2.22
CA ASP A 42 4.48 -13.90 -3.10
C ASP A 42 4.36 -13.52 -4.60
N GLU A 43 3.37 -12.72 -4.97
CA GLU A 43 3.16 -12.18 -6.32
C GLU A 43 3.95 -10.89 -6.58
N SER A 44 4.66 -10.36 -5.57
CA SER A 44 5.45 -9.14 -5.66
C SER A 44 6.90 -9.42 -5.25
N ASP A 45 7.88 -8.76 -5.86
CA ASP A 45 9.28 -8.86 -5.40
C ASP A 45 9.89 -7.50 -5.00
N CYS A 46 9.12 -6.42 -5.17
CA CYS A 46 9.49 -5.07 -4.79
C CYS A 46 8.34 -4.38 -4.03
N LEU A 47 8.64 -3.92 -2.82
CA LEU A 47 7.73 -3.17 -1.97
C LEU A 47 8.07 -1.68 -1.99
N VAL A 48 7.06 -0.83 -2.07
CA VAL A 48 7.23 0.62 -2.15
C VAL A 48 6.50 1.30 -0.99
N PHE A 49 7.17 2.26 -0.36
CA PHE A 49 6.66 2.96 0.81
C PHE A 49 6.84 4.48 0.66
N GLY A 50 5.83 5.24 1.10
CA GLY A 50 6.02 6.63 1.47
C GLY A 50 6.76 6.74 2.81
N ARG A 51 7.29 7.92 3.13
CA ARG A 51 8.09 8.16 4.35
C ARG A 51 7.42 7.66 5.64
N ALA A 52 6.18 8.05 5.91
CA ALA A 52 5.52 7.72 7.18
C ALA A 52 5.34 6.21 7.35
N THR A 53 4.87 5.54 6.30
CA THR A 53 4.68 4.09 6.29
C THR A 53 6.01 3.35 6.41
N TYR A 54 7.06 3.81 5.72
CA TYR A 54 8.40 3.25 5.87
C TYR A 54 8.87 3.27 7.32
N LEU A 55 8.74 4.40 8.00
CA LEU A 55 9.23 4.55 9.37
C LEU A 55 8.59 3.55 10.34
N GLY A 56 7.28 3.36 10.29
CA GLY A 56 6.62 2.37 11.17
C GLY A 56 6.86 0.94 10.72
N MET A 57 6.84 0.65 9.41
CA MET A 57 7.09 -0.71 8.92
C MET A 57 8.52 -1.19 9.17
N ALA A 58 9.51 -0.30 9.05
CA ALA A 58 10.90 -0.60 9.35
C ALA A 58 11.15 -0.80 10.86
N GLN A 59 10.30 -0.25 11.74
CA GLN A 59 10.34 -0.53 13.18
C GLN A 59 9.68 -1.87 13.52
N TYR A 60 8.54 -2.17 12.89
CA TYR A 60 7.73 -3.33 13.26
C TYR A 60 8.21 -4.64 12.65
N TRP A 61 8.37 -4.74 11.32
CA TRP A 61 8.60 -6.03 10.67
C TRP A 61 9.93 -6.73 11.01
N PRO A 62 11.02 -6.01 11.30
CA PRO A 62 12.25 -6.63 11.83
C PRO A 62 12.18 -7.02 13.31
N SER A 63 11.13 -6.63 14.04
CA SER A 63 11.02 -6.84 15.48
C SER A 63 10.81 -8.30 15.84
N ALA A 64 11.17 -8.67 17.08
CA ALA A 64 10.95 -10.01 17.60
C ALA A 64 9.44 -10.36 17.72
N GLU A 65 8.60 -9.35 17.93
CA GLU A 65 7.14 -9.49 17.98
C GLU A 65 6.60 -9.92 16.62
N ALA A 66 6.89 -9.16 15.56
CA ALA A 66 6.44 -9.51 14.21
C ALA A 66 6.95 -10.88 13.75
N LEU A 67 8.21 -11.23 14.06
CA LEU A 67 8.79 -12.54 13.74
C LEU A 67 8.12 -13.71 14.48
N LYS A 68 7.48 -13.45 15.63
CA LYS A 68 6.78 -14.45 16.42
C LYS A 68 5.31 -14.54 16.02
N ASP A 69 4.65 -13.40 15.87
CA ASP A 69 3.20 -13.32 15.70
C ASP A 69 2.79 -13.56 14.24
N ASP A 70 3.60 -13.12 13.29
CA ASP A 70 3.40 -13.39 11.86
C ASP A 70 4.71 -13.71 11.13
N PRO A 71 5.30 -14.89 11.40
CA PRO A 71 6.61 -15.28 10.84
C PRO A 71 6.61 -15.32 9.31
N GLN A 72 5.48 -15.67 8.69
CA GLN A 72 5.41 -15.83 7.24
C GLN A 72 5.38 -14.49 6.51
N VAL A 73 4.59 -13.53 7.00
CA VAL A 73 4.56 -12.17 6.46
C VAL A 73 5.87 -11.46 6.81
N ALA A 74 6.35 -11.56 8.05
CA ALA A 74 7.60 -10.94 8.46
C ALA A 74 8.79 -11.41 7.60
N SER A 75 8.88 -12.72 7.29
CA SER A 75 9.92 -13.24 6.40
C SER A 75 9.91 -12.58 5.02
N ARG A 76 8.74 -12.43 4.41
CA ARG A 76 8.57 -11.82 3.07
C ARG A 76 8.83 -10.32 3.10
N MET A 77 8.26 -9.63 4.08
CA MET A 77 8.49 -8.21 4.31
C MET A 77 9.98 -7.92 4.48
N ASN A 78 10.68 -8.69 5.32
CA ASN A 78 12.11 -8.51 5.55
C ASN A 78 12.97 -8.91 4.34
N GLY A 79 12.59 -9.93 3.58
CA GLY A 79 13.33 -10.43 2.42
C GLY A 79 13.20 -9.58 1.15
N ALA A 80 12.06 -8.93 0.92
CA ALA A 80 11.79 -8.20 -0.33
C ALA A 80 12.71 -6.99 -0.55
N VAL A 81 12.90 -6.60 -1.82
CA VAL A 81 13.48 -5.29 -2.17
C VAL A 81 12.52 -4.19 -1.77
N LYS A 82 13.03 -3.10 -1.18
CA LYS A 82 12.22 -1.99 -0.67
C LYS A 82 12.65 -0.68 -1.29
N ILE A 83 11.68 0.11 -1.71
CA ILE A 83 11.88 1.46 -2.23
C ILE A 83 11.11 2.43 -1.36
N VAL A 84 11.83 3.41 -0.81
CA VAL A 84 11.22 4.53 -0.10
C VAL A 84 11.15 5.71 -1.04
N VAL A 85 9.95 6.26 -1.22
CA VAL A 85 9.74 7.50 -1.98
C VAL A 85 9.66 8.65 -0.99
N SER A 86 10.70 9.50 -0.97
CA SER A 86 10.70 10.66 -0.08
C SER A 86 11.65 11.76 -0.55
N ARG A 87 11.16 13.00 -0.48
CA ARG A 87 11.96 14.22 -0.67
C ARG A 87 12.60 14.74 0.61
N THR A 88 12.16 14.26 1.77
CA THR A 88 12.53 14.81 3.09
C THR A 88 13.29 13.83 3.98
N LEU A 89 13.25 12.53 3.67
CA LEU A 89 14.05 11.53 4.37
C LEU A 89 15.48 11.59 3.81
N GLU A 90 16.50 11.90 4.60
CA GLU A 90 17.87 11.98 4.06
C GLU A 90 18.41 10.59 3.66
N GLU A 91 18.18 9.60 4.51
CA GLU A 91 18.59 8.21 4.31
C GLU A 91 17.55 7.24 4.90
N PRO A 92 17.46 5.97 4.42
CA PRO A 92 16.56 4.96 4.97
C PRO A 92 16.87 4.59 6.43
N GLN A 93 16.35 5.39 7.36
CA GLN A 93 16.45 5.18 8.80
C GLN A 93 15.05 5.11 9.42
N PRO A 94 14.77 4.16 10.34
CA PRO A 94 15.67 3.12 10.83
C PRO A 94 16.07 2.13 9.72
N PRO A 95 17.20 1.41 9.85
CA PRO A 95 17.70 0.58 8.78
C PRO A 95 16.82 -0.65 8.61
N TRP A 96 16.45 -0.93 7.36
CA TRP A 96 15.72 -2.13 7.00
C TRP A 96 16.37 -2.78 5.78
N THR A 97 16.64 -4.08 5.85
CA THR A 97 17.37 -4.81 4.81
C THR A 97 16.75 -4.64 3.42
N ASN A 98 17.61 -4.54 2.40
CA ASN A 98 17.26 -4.37 0.99
C ASN A 98 16.50 -3.07 0.66
N THR A 99 16.75 -1.99 1.40
CA THR A 99 16.09 -0.69 1.19
C THR A 99 16.93 0.29 0.38
N ARG A 100 16.29 0.95 -0.59
CA ARG A 100 16.83 2.12 -1.29
C ARG A 100 15.85 3.29 -1.26
N LEU A 101 16.37 4.50 -1.35
CA LEU A 101 15.60 5.74 -1.35
C LEU A 101 15.59 6.34 -2.76
N ILE A 102 14.41 6.78 -3.21
CA ILE A 102 14.23 7.57 -4.44
C ILE A 102 13.52 8.88 -4.11
N ARG A 103 13.78 9.90 -4.93
CA ARG A 103 13.30 11.28 -4.68
C ARG A 103 12.05 11.60 -5.49
N ASP A 104 11.93 11.03 -6.68
CA ASP A 104 10.76 11.19 -7.54
C ASP A 104 10.04 9.85 -7.74
N ALA A 105 8.73 9.83 -7.51
CA ALA A 105 7.88 8.67 -7.75
C ALA A 105 7.86 8.25 -9.22
N ARG A 106 8.19 9.14 -10.17
CA ARG A 106 8.32 8.82 -11.59
C ARG A 106 9.41 7.78 -11.87
N GLU A 107 10.42 7.67 -11.01
CA GLU A 107 11.46 6.66 -11.14
C GLU A 107 10.90 5.22 -11.05
N LEU A 108 9.70 5.05 -10.48
CA LEU A 108 9.01 3.75 -10.46
C LEU A 108 8.56 3.28 -11.85
N GLU A 109 8.43 4.18 -12.83
CA GLU A 109 8.06 3.81 -14.20
C GLU A 109 9.11 2.89 -14.84
N ALA A 110 10.40 3.14 -14.55
CA ALA A 110 11.49 2.29 -15.05
C ALA A 110 11.35 0.85 -14.56
N LEU A 111 10.87 0.64 -13.33
CA LEU A 111 10.69 -0.70 -12.74
C LEU A 111 9.64 -1.52 -13.49
N LYS A 112 8.64 -0.87 -14.10
CA LYS A 112 7.61 -1.56 -14.88
C LYS A 112 8.18 -2.25 -16.13
N ASN A 113 9.32 -1.74 -16.61
CA ASN A 113 10.04 -2.25 -17.78
C ASN A 113 11.14 -3.26 -17.43
N GLU A 114 11.47 -3.41 -16.16
CA GLU A 114 12.40 -4.45 -15.69
C GLU A 114 11.71 -5.83 -15.70
N GLY A 115 12.50 -6.91 -15.77
CA GLY A 115 12.00 -8.26 -15.51
C GLY A 115 11.67 -8.46 -14.03
N GLY A 116 10.80 -9.40 -13.70
CA GLY A 116 10.42 -9.72 -12.31
C GLY A 116 8.92 -9.84 -12.09
N LYS A 117 8.52 -9.90 -10.82
CA LYS A 117 7.13 -9.96 -10.33
C LYS A 117 6.53 -8.56 -10.19
N ASP A 118 5.34 -8.40 -9.64
CA ASP A 118 4.74 -7.06 -9.51
C ASP A 118 5.47 -6.17 -8.49
N VAL A 119 5.22 -4.87 -8.57
CA VAL A 119 5.67 -3.85 -7.61
C VAL A 119 4.46 -3.45 -6.76
N LEU A 120 4.60 -3.48 -5.43
CA LEU A 120 3.49 -3.27 -4.50
C LEU A 120 3.73 -2.09 -3.57
N VAL A 121 2.88 -1.08 -3.66
CA VAL A 121 2.80 0.02 -2.68
C VAL A 121 1.96 -0.45 -1.49
N LEU A 122 2.53 -0.42 -0.28
CA LEU A 122 1.82 -0.84 0.94
C LEU A 122 1.48 0.36 1.81
N GLY A 123 0.20 0.48 2.22
CA GLY A 123 -0.29 1.41 3.26
C GLY A 123 -0.12 2.91 2.99
N SER A 124 0.57 3.29 1.92
CA SER A 124 1.04 4.64 1.67
C SER A 124 -0.04 5.45 0.92
N SER A 125 -1.12 5.83 1.61
CA SER A 125 -2.30 6.48 1.00
C SER A 125 -1.94 7.71 0.16
N VAL A 126 -1.10 8.60 0.69
CA VAL A 126 -0.63 9.81 -0.03
C VAL A 126 0.21 9.48 -1.27
N LEU A 127 1.07 8.46 -1.18
CA LEU A 127 1.85 8.01 -2.35
C LEU A 127 0.93 7.37 -3.38
N THR A 128 -0.06 6.58 -2.93
CA THR A 128 -1.04 5.90 -3.79
C THR A 128 -1.85 6.90 -4.60
N THR A 129 -2.41 7.93 -3.97
CA THR A 129 -3.16 8.98 -4.68
C THR A 129 -2.27 9.75 -5.64
N SER A 130 -1.04 10.09 -5.24
CA SER A 130 -0.08 10.75 -6.13
C SER A 130 0.22 9.91 -7.38
N LEU A 131 0.46 8.60 -7.23
CA LEU A 131 0.73 7.70 -8.35
C LEU A 131 -0.46 7.56 -9.30
N MET A 132 -1.69 7.54 -8.78
CA MET A 132 -2.90 7.58 -9.59
C MET A 132 -3.01 8.89 -10.38
N GLU A 133 -2.72 10.04 -9.75
CA GLU A 133 -2.76 11.34 -10.41
C GLU A 133 -1.73 11.47 -11.53
N MET A 134 -0.58 10.81 -11.38
CA MET A 134 0.48 10.70 -12.38
C MET A 134 0.22 9.64 -13.46
N ASN A 135 -0.91 8.92 -13.40
CA ASN A 135 -1.24 7.77 -14.27
C ASN A 135 -0.17 6.65 -14.22
N LEU A 136 0.54 6.48 -13.10
CA LEU A 136 1.59 5.47 -12.94
C LEU A 136 1.07 4.17 -12.32
N LEU A 137 0.05 4.28 -11.45
CA LEU A 137 -0.56 3.14 -10.77
C LEU A 137 -1.46 2.36 -11.74
N ASP A 138 -1.22 1.06 -11.87
CA ASP A 138 -2.02 0.17 -12.72
C ASP A 138 -3.23 -0.41 -11.96
N GLU A 139 -3.05 -0.70 -10.67
CA GLU A 139 -4.03 -1.44 -9.88
C GLU A 139 -4.12 -0.89 -8.45
N LEU A 140 -5.33 -0.62 -7.99
CA LEU A 140 -5.64 -0.21 -6.62
C LEU A 140 -6.46 -1.30 -5.95
N ARG A 141 -5.92 -1.91 -4.89
CA ARG A 141 -6.55 -2.93 -4.06
C ARG A 141 -6.93 -2.30 -2.73
N ILE A 142 -8.22 -2.30 -2.41
CA ILE A 142 -8.73 -1.77 -1.15
C ILE A 142 -9.48 -2.88 -0.43
N ILE A 143 -9.10 -3.17 0.81
CA ILE A 143 -9.98 -3.90 1.73
C ILE A 143 -10.78 -2.89 2.54
N VAL A 144 -12.11 -2.95 2.41
CA VAL A 144 -13.04 -2.23 3.27
C VAL A 144 -13.38 -3.12 4.46
N ASN A 145 -13.07 -2.63 5.67
CA ASN A 145 -13.37 -3.28 6.93
C ASN A 145 -14.78 -2.86 7.39
N PRO A 146 -15.58 -3.77 7.98
CA PRO A 146 -16.96 -3.52 8.37
C PRO A 146 -17.06 -2.71 9.69
N VAL A 147 -16.44 -1.53 9.72
CA VAL A 147 -16.34 -0.66 10.90
C VAL A 147 -16.51 0.81 10.49
N LEU A 148 -17.13 1.60 11.37
CA LEU A 148 -17.17 3.06 11.30
C LEU A 148 -16.39 3.61 12.48
N ILE A 149 -15.42 4.49 12.24
CA ILE A 149 -14.60 5.08 13.32
C ILE A 149 -14.89 6.57 13.53
N GLY A 150 -15.59 7.22 12.59
CA GLY A 150 -16.08 8.59 12.69
C GLY A 150 -15.02 9.70 12.55
N ALA A 151 -13.76 9.42 12.87
CA ALA A 151 -12.65 10.36 12.73
C ALA A 151 -11.30 9.64 12.52
N GLY A 152 -10.41 10.28 11.77
CA GLY A 152 -9.08 9.76 11.45
C GLY A 152 -8.51 10.35 10.17
N ASN A 153 -7.46 9.73 9.65
CA ASN A 153 -6.87 10.10 8.37
C ASN A 153 -7.53 9.32 7.23
N SER A 154 -8.10 10.04 6.26
CA SER A 154 -8.91 9.47 5.18
C SER A 154 -8.21 9.49 3.83
N LEU A 155 -8.59 8.58 2.94
CA LEU A 155 -8.08 8.58 1.57
C LEU A 155 -8.53 9.82 0.80
N SER A 156 -9.70 10.38 1.13
CA SER A 156 -10.25 11.58 0.48
C SER A 156 -9.41 12.82 0.71
N SER A 157 -8.75 12.97 1.86
CA SER A 157 -7.83 14.08 2.12
C SER A 157 -6.50 13.96 1.38
N SER A 158 -6.20 12.78 0.82
CA SER A 158 -4.95 12.50 0.11
C SER A 158 -5.01 12.79 -1.39
N ALA A 159 -6.20 12.95 -1.99
CA ALA A 159 -6.36 13.23 -3.42
C ALA A 159 -6.43 14.75 -3.68
N GLY A 160 -5.55 15.27 -4.53
CA GLY A 160 -5.55 16.68 -4.94
C GLY A 160 -6.58 17.01 -6.02
N ARG A 161 -7.15 15.98 -6.66
CA ARG A 161 -8.20 16.12 -7.68
C ARG A 161 -9.12 14.89 -7.75
N ARG A 162 -10.18 14.98 -8.55
CA ARG A 162 -11.04 13.82 -8.87
C ARG A 162 -10.24 12.77 -9.67
N ILE A 163 -10.23 11.54 -9.15
CA ILE A 163 -9.66 10.36 -9.81
C ILE A 163 -10.82 9.42 -10.13
N SER A 164 -10.95 9.04 -11.41
CA SER A 164 -11.98 8.07 -11.81
C SER A 164 -11.40 6.67 -11.70
N LEU A 165 -12.19 5.73 -11.17
CA LEU A 165 -11.77 4.34 -10.98
C LEU A 165 -12.73 3.43 -11.75
N LYS A 166 -12.19 2.36 -12.35
CA LYS A 166 -12.95 1.29 -12.97
C LYS A 166 -12.82 0.04 -12.14
N LEU A 167 -13.94 -0.53 -11.70
CA LEU A 167 -13.94 -1.78 -10.94
C LEU A 167 -13.45 -2.93 -11.82
N LEU A 168 -12.46 -3.67 -11.32
CA LEU A 168 -11.92 -4.87 -11.96
C LEU A 168 -12.47 -6.14 -11.31
N SER A 169 -12.51 -6.19 -9.98
CA SER A 169 -13.01 -7.37 -9.26
C SER A 169 -13.43 -7.05 -7.83
N THR A 170 -14.19 -7.97 -7.25
CA THR A 170 -14.63 -7.95 -5.85
C THR A 170 -14.39 -9.31 -5.21
N ARG A 171 -14.03 -9.32 -3.93
CA ARG A 171 -13.95 -10.54 -3.11
C ARG A 171 -14.45 -10.24 -1.70
N GLU A 172 -15.34 -11.09 -1.21
CA GLU A 172 -15.78 -11.09 0.19
C GLU A 172 -14.91 -12.04 1.01
N PHE A 173 -14.60 -11.67 2.25
CA PHE A 173 -13.95 -12.51 3.24
C PHE A 173 -14.96 -12.96 4.29
N ARG A 174 -14.70 -14.08 4.96
CA ARG A 174 -15.58 -14.58 6.04
C ARG A 174 -15.68 -13.60 7.21
N SER A 175 -14.66 -12.76 7.41
CA SER A 175 -14.64 -11.70 8.41
C SER A 175 -15.60 -10.54 8.13
N GLY A 176 -16.22 -10.49 6.96
CA GLY A 176 -17.05 -9.37 6.49
C GLY A 176 -16.24 -8.28 5.77
N ASN A 177 -14.92 -8.43 5.68
CA ASN A 177 -14.09 -7.57 4.83
C ASN A 177 -14.46 -7.75 3.35
N VAL A 178 -14.36 -6.66 2.59
CA VAL A 178 -14.56 -6.69 1.13
C VAL A 178 -13.33 -6.13 0.44
N LEU A 179 -12.65 -6.96 -0.34
CA LEU A 179 -11.61 -6.53 -1.27
C LEU A 179 -12.24 -6.03 -2.56
N LEU A 180 -11.89 -4.80 -2.91
CA LEU A 180 -12.22 -4.14 -4.16
C LEU A 180 -10.93 -3.90 -4.94
N THR A 181 -10.88 -4.36 -6.19
CA THR A 181 -9.75 -4.10 -7.08
C THR A 181 -10.20 -3.15 -8.18
N TYR A 182 -9.48 -2.05 -8.35
CA TYR A 182 -9.76 -0.99 -9.31
C TYR A 182 -8.58 -0.73 -10.24
N GLU A 183 -8.88 -0.25 -11.44
CA GLU A 183 -7.95 0.40 -12.36
C GLU A 183 -8.19 1.91 -12.31
N PRO A 184 -7.16 2.74 -12.04
CA PRO A 184 -7.26 4.19 -12.21
C PRO A 184 -7.47 4.55 -13.68
N VAL A 185 -8.53 5.30 -13.99
CA VAL A 185 -8.82 5.74 -15.36
C VAL A 185 -7.94 6.95 -15.68
N PRO A 186 -7.06 6.88 -16.69
CA PRO A 186 -6.15 7.97 -17.01
C PRO A 186 -6.90 9.25 -17.33
N VAL A 187 -6.42 10.37 -16.80
CA VAL A 187 -7.01 11.66 -17.16
C VAL A 187 -6.54 12.05 -18.55
N LYS A 188 -7.47 12.05 -19.51
CA LYS A 188 -7.23 12.57 -20.86
C LYS A 188 -6.92 14.08 -20.74
N MET A 189 -5.70 14.48 -21.09
CA MET A 189 -5.41 15.91 -21.24
C MET A 189 -6.29 16.45 -22.38
N GLY A 190 -7.31 17.25 -22.04
CA GLY A 190 -8.14 17.94 -23.04
C GLY A 190 -9.61 18.12 -22.71
N ALA A 191 -10.16 17.40 -21.72
CA ALA A 191 -11.53 17.64 -21.27
C ALA A 191 -11.53 18.70 -20.15
N ARG A 192 -11.74 19.96 -20.53
CA ARG A 192 -12.23 21.00 -19.61
C ARG A 192 -13.74 20.84 -19.44
#